data_AF-A0AAD6V5G4-F1
#
_entry.id   AF-A0AAD6V5G4-F1
#
_cell.length_a   1.000
_cell.length_b   1.000
_cell.length_c   1.000
_cell.angle_alpha   90.00
_cell.angle_beta   90.00
_cell.angle_gamma   90.00
#
_symmetry.space_group_name_H-M   'P 1'
#
loop_
_entity.id
_entity.type
_entity.pdbx_description
1 polymer ?
#
loop_
_entity_poly.entity_id
_entity_poly.type
_entity_poly.pdbx_seq_one_letter_code
_entity_poly.pdbx_strand_id
1 'polypeptide(L)'
;MKAFISALLGYDAKQKNLDGGILGVVKAYYGCVEAQGRGTLHCHMLVWVEGGLNPNEIKKRALSPDAADVEFSKRLLAFLDDTISNAIPPDPDPNLQDMHNLASKCQSHEHSKTCFKYWRGPPDPKTCRFDLHEDNFKPTSSFDAETGEICLRCLDGLVNNFNATVLEAMRCNMDIKFIGSGASAKGILYYITDYITKSQLKTHVAFAMLELAVKKLGEFNPREDDISVRAKKMLQKCAYAMISQQELSAQQVASYLMDFEDHFTSHTYRNLYWTAFENFINKELKSPECYPSKNDDSSFLNDLAEPQNAVDVGDDDREIRVGFDGTGNLVSMGSQLADYQRRGDELSNTSVWDFISQVDKVKKSTDRRSHKSGDEQTPENDFQEEELVGDQLLDDAAAEEPEGNLNDGSLLA
;
A
#
# COMPACT_ATOMS: atom_id res chain seq x y z
N MET A 1 -7.33 -8.96 11.11
CA MET A 1 -7.37 -8.69 9.65
C MET A 1 -7.66 -9.92 8.80
N LYS A 2 -6.97 -11.05 8.95
CA LYS A 2 -7.28 -12.28 8.16
C LYS A 2 -8.76 -12.68 8.18
N ALA A 3 -9.38 -12.67 9.36
CA ALA A 3 -10.83 -12.92 9.51
C ALA A 3 -11.71 -11.88 8.80
N PHE A 4 -11.32 -10.60 8.79
CA PHE A 4 -12.02 -9.56 8.02
C PHE A 4 -11.96 -9.85 6.52
N ILE A 5 -10.78 -10.24 6.02
CA ILE A 5 -10.59 -10.57 4.59
C ILE A 5 -11.39 -11.81 4.18
N SER A 6 -11.39 -12.86 5.00
CA SER A 6 -12.11 -14.10 4.66
C SER A 6 -13.62 -13.99 4.88
N ALA A 7 -14.06 -13.43 6.01
CA ALA A 7 -15.48 -13.46 6.41
C ALA A 7 -16.28 -12.26 5.91
N LEU A 8 -15.70 -11.07 5.88
CA LEU A 8 -16.41 -9.86 5.47
C LEU A 8 -16.18 -9.53 4.00
N LEU A 9 -14.92 -9.51 3.56
CA LEU A 9 -14.62 -9.35 2.13
C LEU A 9 -14.95 -10.59 1.31
N GLY A 10 -15.08 -11.77 1.94
CA GLY A 10 -15.41 -13.01 1.25
C GLY A 10 -14.34 -13.44 0.24
N TYR A 11 -13.09 -12.99 0.42
CA TYR A 11 -12.05 -13.22 -0.58
C TYR A 11 -11.70 -14.70 -0.70
N ASP A 12 -11.80 -15.21 -1.92
CA ASP A 12 -11.39 -16.56 -2.30
C ASP A 12 -10.20 -16.49 -3.26
N ALA A 13 -9.05 -16.99 -2.84
CA ALA A 13 -7.84 -17.04 -3.67
C ALA A 13 -8.03 -17.87 -4.95
N LYS A 14 -8.95 -18.86 -4.94
CA LYS A 14 -9.28 -19.67 -6.13
C LYS A 14 -10.31 -19.02 -7.03
N GLN A 15 -10.89 -17.89 -6.61
CA GLN A 15 -11.89 -17.10 -7.35
C GLN A 15 -13.11 -17.93 -7.79
N LYS A 16 -13.52 -18.91 -6.97
CA LYS A 16 -14.68 -19.78 -7.18
C LYS A 16 -15.92 -19.27 -6.46
N ASN A 17 -15.75 -18.54 -5.36
CA ASN A 17 -16.87 -17.90 -4.67
C ASN A 17 -17.41 -16.72 -5.49
N LEU A 18 -18.58 -16.93 -6.10
CA LEU A 18 -19.29 -15.90 -6.87
C LEU A 18 -20.33 -15.13 -6.05
N ASP A 19 -20.64 -15.59 -4.84
CA ASP A 19 -21.57 -14.89 -3.94
C ASP A 19 -20.90 -13.63 -3.35
N GLY A 20 -19.56 -13.65 -3.23
CA GLY A 20 -18.76 -12.52 -2.77
C GLY A 20 -18.89 -12.23 -1.27
N GLY A 21 -18.39 -11.07 -0.86
CA GLY A 21 -18.55 -10.53 0.49
C GLY A 21 -19.41 -9.27 0.51
N ILE A 22 -19.30 -8.50 1.59
CA ILE A 22 -20.12 -7.28 1.82
C ILE A 22 -19.91 -6.18 0.76
N LEU A 23 -18.80 -6.22 0.01
CA LEU A 23 -18.50 -5.28 -1.08
C LEU A 23 -18.73 -5.90 -2.47
N GLY A 24 -19.26 -7.13 -2.53
CA GLY A 24 -19.34 -7.96 -3.73
C GLY A 24 -18.17 -8.92 -3.87
N VAL A 25 -17.96 -9.45 -5.09
CA VAL A 25 -16.89 -10.43 -5.38
C VAL A 25 -15.54 -9.74 -5.40
N VAL A 26 -14.68 -10.01 -4.42
CA VAL A 26 -13.35 -9.40 -4.33
C VAL A 26 -12.34 -10.15 -5.20
N LYS A 27 -11.71 -9.42 -6.12
CA LYS A 27 -10.71 -9.92 -7.08
C LYS A 27 -9.29 -9.76 -6.55
N ALA A 28 -9.04 -8.66 -5.85
CA ALA A 28 -7.74 -8.39 -5.24
C ALA A 28 -7.91 -7.48 -4.02
N TYR A 29 -6.92 -7.50 -3.15
CA TYR A 29 -6.72 -6.53 -2.08
C TYR A 29 -5.24 -6.35 -1.79
N TYR A 30 -4.93 -5.18 -1.22
CA TYR A 30 -3.65 -4.86 -0.61
C TYR A 30 -3.92 -4.03 0.65
N GLY A 31 -3.39 -4.43 1.80
CA GLY A 31 -3.51 -3.69 3.05
C GLY A 31 -2.17 -3.57 3.78
N CYS A 32 -1.97 -2.46 4.48
CA CYS A 32 -0.83 -2.23 5.35
C CYS A 32 -1.33 -1.71 6.70
N VAL A 33 -0.69 -2.14 7.79
CA VAL A 33 -0.96 -1.73 9.16
C VAL A 33 0.18 -0.82 9.61
N GLU A 34 -0.15 0.41 9.97
CA GLU A 34 0.80 1.36 10.54
C GLU A 34 0.35 1.79 11.94
N ALA A 35 1.29 2.12 12.83
CA ALA A 35 0.93 2.99 13.94
C ALA A 35 1.00 4.44 13.51
N GLN A 36 -0.06 5.16 13.83
CA GLN A 36 -0.04 6.61 13.72
C GLN A 36 0.61 7.23 14.96
N GLY A 37 0.93 8.52 14.89
CA GLY A 37 1.67 9.24 15.95
C GLY A 37 1.01 9.29 17.34
N ARG A 38 -0.17 8.70 17.52
CA ARG A 38 -0.82 8.48 18.83
C ARG A 38 -0.68 7.03 19.35
N GLY A 39 0.04 6.17 18.62
CA GLY A 39 0.32 4.79 18.95
C GLY A 39 -0.75 3.78 18.54
N THR A 40 -1.92 4.21 18.07
CA THR A 40 -2.98 3.33 17.59
C THR A 40 -2.66 2.76 16.21
N LEU A 41 -2.96 1.47 16.04
CA LEU A 41 -2.82 0.76 14.77
C LEU A 41 -3.95 1.15 13.82
N HIS A 42 -3.61 1.44 12.58
CA HIS A 42 -4.54 1.74 11.50
C HIS A 42 -4.22 0.85 10.31
N CYS A 43 -5.25 0.33 9.65
CA CYS A 43 -5.09 -0.38 8.40
C CYS A 43 -5.52 0.52 7.24
N HIS A 44 -4.60 0.75 6.30
CA HIS A 44 -4.92 1.33 5.01
C HIS A 44 -5.03 0.19 4.00
N MET A 45 -6.19 0.04 3.35
CA MET A 45 -6.48 -1.07 2.46
C MET A 45 -7.13 -0.61 1.17
N LEU A 46 -6.66 -1.17 0.06
CA LEU A 46 -7.30 -1.12 -1.24
C LEU A 46 -7.96 -2.47 -1.51
N VAL A 47 -9.21 -2.43 -2.00
CA VAL A 47 -9.99 -3.61 -2.36
C VAL A 47 -10.51 -3.42 -3.78
N TRP A 48 -10.22 -4.39 -4.65
CA TRP A 48 -10.72 -4.44 -6.02
C TRP A 48 -11.85 -5.45 -6.10
N VAL A 49 -13.01 -4.97 -6.50
CA VAL A 49 -14.22 -5.76 -6.68
C VAL A 49 -14.46 -6.06 -8.15
N GLU A 50 -15.08 -7.20 -8.43
CA GLU A 50 -15.47 -7.60 -9.78
C GLU A 50 -16.35 -6.52 -10.43
N GLY A 51 -16.07 -6.21 -11.70
CA GLY A 51 -16.76 -5.13 -12.40
C GLY A 51 -16.28 -3.72 -12.00
N GLY A 52 -15.27 -3.61 -11.14
CA GLY A 52 -14.56 -2.36 -10.87
C GLY A 52 -13.84 -1.86 -12.11
N LEU A 53 -14.51 -0.98 -12.87
CA LEU A 53 -13.97 -0.40 -14.09
C LEU A 53 -12.84 0.59 -13.81
N ASN A 54 -12.00 0.82 -14.82
CA ASN A 54 -11.02 1.90 -14.77
C ASN A 54 -11.71 3.25 -14.53
N PRO A 55 -11.18 4.14 -13.65
CA PRO A 55 -11.73 5.49 -13.42
C PRO A 55 -12.06 6.29 -14.68
N ASN A 56 -11.23 6.17 -15.73
CA ASN A 56 -11.47 6.85 -17.01
C ASN A 56 -12.64 6.24 -17.79
N GLU A 57 -12.85 4.93 -17.66
CA GLU A 57 -13.99 4.25 -18.27
C GLU A 57 -15.29 4.61 -17.54
N ILE A 58 -15.28 4.64 -16.20
CA ILE A 58 -16.40 5.13 -15.40
C ILE A 58 -16.76 6.55 -15.83
N LYS A 59 -15.77 7.44 -15.95
CA LYS A 59 -15.97 8.82 -16.43
C LYS A 59 -16.60 8.84 -17.83
N LYS A 60 -16.08 8.04 -18.76
CA LYS A 60 -16.59 7.98 -20.13
C LYS A 60 -18.05 7.55 -20.17
N ARG A 61 -18.42 6.50 -19.41
CA ARG A 61 -19.81 6.01 -19.32
C ARG A 61 -20.71 7.03 -18.61
N ALA A 62 -20.24 7.66 -17.55
CA ALA A 62 -21.00 8.69 -16.83
C ALA A 62 -21.39 9.89 -17.70
N LEU A 63 -20.52 10.27 -18.65
CA LEU A 63 -20.76 11.37 -19.61
C LEU A 63 -21.50 10.93 -20.87
N SER A 64 -21.72 9.62 -21.05
CA SER A 64 -22.38 9.07 -22.23
C SER A 64 -23.90 9.20 -22.11
N PRO A 65 -24.59 9.72 -23.14
CA PRO A 65 -26.04 9.77 -23.17
C PRO A 65 -26.69 8.41 -23.50
N ASP A 66 -25.90 7.37 -23.77
CA ASP A 66 -26.39 6.05 -24.16
C ASP A 66 -27.22 5.41 -23.04
N ALA A 67 -28.37 4.84 -23.38
CA ALA A 67 -29.31 4.29 -22.39
C ALA A 67 -28.68 3.21 -21.49
N ALA A 68 -27.76 2.41 -22.04
CA ALA A 68 -27.03 1.39 -21.28
C ALA A 68 -26.08 2.00 -20.24
N ASP A 69 -25.46 3.13 -20.56
CA ASP A 69 -24.53 3.83 -19.66
C ASP A 69 -25.26 4.64 -18.58
N VAL A 70 -26.44 5.18 -18.91
CA VAL A 70 -27.36 5.76 -17.92
C VAL A 70 -27.79 4.71 -16.91
N GLU A 71 -28.15 3.50 -17.37
CA GLU A 71 -28.54 2.41 -16.48
C GLU A 71 -27.37 1.88 -15.65
N PHE A 72 -26.16 1.80 -16.23
CA PHE A 72 -24.94 1.53 -15.49
C PHE A 72 -24.74 2.55 -14.35
N SER A 73 -24.84 3.84 -14.66
CA SER A 73 -24.64 4.93 -13.70
C SER A 73 -25.64 4.83 -12.54
N LYS A 74 -26.91 4.57 -12.82
CA LYS A 74 -27.94 4.35 -11.77
C LYS A 74 -27.61 3.17 -10.87
N ARG A 75 -27.22 2.03 -11.46
CA ARG A 75 -26.86 0.83 -10.67
C ARG A 75 -25.63 1.06 -9.81
N LEU A 76 -24.62 1.77 -10.33
CA LEU A 76 -23.42 2.12 -9.55
C LEU A 76 -23.76 3.04 -8.38
N LEU A 77 -24.56 4.10 -8.59
CA LEU A 77 -24.97 4.99 -7.49
C LEU A 77 -25.79 4.23 -6.43
N ALA A 78 -26.71 3.36 -6.85
CA ALA A 78 -27.50 2.54 -5.94
C ALA A 78 -26.62 1.59 -5.11
N PHE A 79 -25.64 0.93 -5.74
CA PHE A 79 -24.66 0.09 -5.04
C PHE A 79 -23.86 0.89 -4.00
N LEU A 80 -23.41 2.11 -4.33
CA LEU A 80 -22.65 2.96 -3.41
C LEU A 80 -23.51 3.46 -2.25
N ASP A 81 -24.75 3.85 -2.52
CA ASP A 81 -25.70 4.31 -1.50
C ASP A 81 -26.11 3.20 -0.53
N ASP A 82 -26.13 1.95 -0.98
CA ASP A 82 -26.38 0.75 -0.16
C ASP A 82 -25.14 0.35 0.65
N THR A 83 -23.94 0.43 0.04
CA THR A 83 -22.69 0.01 0.66
C THR A 83 -22.15 1.02 1.68
N ILE A 84 -22.35 2.32 1.44
CA ILE A 84 -21.74 3.40 2.22
C ILE A 84 -22.80 4.15 3.03
N SER A 85 -22.64 4.09 4.34
CA SER A 85 -23.37 4.89 5.33
C SER A 85 -22.58 6.16 5.67
N ASN A 86 -23.29 7.26 5.90
CA ASN A 86 -22.73 8.60 6.15
C ASN A 86 -23.61 9.42 7.11
N ALA A 87 -24.33 8.72 7.98
CA ALA A 87 -25.16 9.30 9.03
C ALA A 87 -25.28 8.30 10.18
N ILE A 88 -25.55 8.84 11.37
CA ILE A 88 -25.87 8.05 12.55
C ILE A 88 -27.34 7.60 12.42
N PRO A 89 -27.65 6.30 12.54
CA PRO A 89 -29.03 5.84 12.56
C PRO A 89 -29.82 6.48 13.72
N PRO A 90 -31.12 6.76 13.56
CA PRO A 90 -31.90 7.41 14.61
C PRO A 90 -32.05 6.55 15.88
N ASP A 91 -32.03 7.20 17.04
CA ASP A 91 -32.40 6.66 18.35
C ASP A 91 -33.88 7.07 18.64
N PRO A 92 -34.80 6.20 19.09
CA PRO A 92 -34.65 4.82 19.57
C PRO A 92 -35.32 3.79 18.67
N ASP A 93 -34.56 3.19 17.74
CA ASP A 93 -34.91 1.85 17.25
C ASP A 93 -34.12 0.82 18.08
N PRO A 94 -34.77 -0.01 18.92
CA PRO A 94 -34.10 -1.01 19.73
C PRO A 94 -33.21 -1.97 18.92
N ASN A 95 -33.52 -2.20 17.64
CA ASN A 95 -32.73 -3.07 16.77
C ASN A 95 -31.46 -2.38 16.24
N LEU A 96 -31.40 -1.04 16.30
CA LEU A 96 -30.29 -0.24 15.80
C LEU A 96 -29.51 0.45 16.94
N GLN A 97 -29.83 0.18 18.21
CA GLN A 97 -29.18 0.83 19.34
C GLN A 97 -27.66 0.62 19.34
N ASP A 98 -27.19 -0.60 19.05
CA ASP A 98 -25.75 -0.89 19.00
C ASP A 98 -25.08 -0.12 17.85
N MET A 99 -25.69 -0.15 16.66
CA MET A 99 -25.21 0.62 15.51
C MET A 99 -25.18 2.12 15.79
N HIS A 100 -26.23 2.67 16.41
CA HIS A 100 -26.29 4.07 16.81
C HIS A 100 -25.11 4.40 17.73
N ASN A 101 -24.90 3.60 18.78
CA ASN A 101 -23.82 3.81 19.74
C ASN A 101 -22.44 3.72 19.06
N LEU A 102 -22.24 2.75 18.17
CA LEU A 102 -21.01 2.58 17.41
C LEU A 102 -20.77 3.73 16.44
N ALA A 103 -21.75 4.12 15.64
CA ALA A 103 -21.63 5.22 14.68
C ALA A 103 -21.36 6.54 15.41
N SER A 104 -22.13 6.86 16.44
CA SER A 104 -21.94 8.04 17.29
C SER A 104 -20.56 8.07 17.96
N LYS A 105 -20.04 6.91 18.39
CA LYS A 105 -18.76 6.86 19.12
C LYS A 105 -17.55 6.82 18.20
N CYS A 106 -17.63 6.09 17.09
CA CYS A 106 -16.49 5.75 16.25
C CYS A 106 -16.45 6.55 14.95
N GLN A 107 -17.57 7.07 14.44
CA GLN A 107 -17.61 7.73 13.14
C GLN A 107 -17.85 9.24 13.20
N SER A 108 -18.38 9.74 14.32
CA SER A 108 -18.56 11.18 14.54
C SER A 108 -17.23 11.91 14.70
N HIS A 109 -17.13 13.05 14.02
CA HIS A 109 -15.99 13.93 14.06
C HIS A 109 -16.20 15.08 15.05
N GLU A 110 -15.24 15.26 15.95
CA GLU A 110 -15.12 16.47 16.76
C GLU A 110 -13.89 17.25 16.33
N HIS A 111 -14.08 18.51 15.92
CA HIS A 111 -12.96 19.32 15.47
C HIS A 111 -11.95 19.55 16.60
N SER A 112 -10.69 19.27 16.29
CA SER A 112 -9.57 19.52 17.19
C SER A 112 -8.50 20.38 16.51
N LYS A 113 -7.44 20.74 17.23
CA LYS A 113 -6.33 21.54 16.68
C LYS A 113 -5.72 20.91 15.41
N THR A 114 -5.73 19.57 15.29
CA THR A 114 -5.19 18.88 14.12
C THR A 114 -6.02 19.10 12.86
N CYS A 115 -7.33 19.37 12.99
CA CYS A 115 -8.21 19.69 11.87
C CYS A 115 -7.77 20.96 11.15
N PHE A 116 -7.15 21.88 11.89
CA PHE A 116 -6.73 23.19 11.39
C PHE A 116 -5.21 23.30 11.25
N LYS A 117 -4.51 22.16 11.15
CA LYS A 117 -3.04 22.10 11.05
C LYS A 117 -2.48 22.97 9.92
N TYR A 118 -3.20 23.09 8.81
CA TYR A 118 -2.78 23.84 7.62
C TYR A 118 -3.40 25.23 7.52
N TRP A 119 -4.19 25.64 8.51
CA TRP A 119 -4.79 26.97 8.52
C TRP A 119 -3.71 28.03 8.81
N ARG A 120 -3.54 28.99 7.90
CA ARG A 120 -2.49 30.03 7.97
C ARG A 120 -2.90 31.25 8.80
N GLY A 121 -4.12 31.25 9.35
CA GLY A 121 -4.69 32.38 10.08
C GLY A 121 -5.53 33.30 9.18
N PRO A 122 -6.16 34.34 9.74
CA PRO A 122 -6.92 35.30 8.95
C PRO A 122 -6.06 36.00 7.88
N PRO A 123 -6.59 36.26 6.66
CA PRO A 123 -7.99 36.20 6.27
C PRO A 123 -8.48 34.81 5.81
N ASP A 124 -7.63 33.78 5.82
CA ASP A 124 -8.02 32.46 5.34
C ASP A 124 -9.13 31.87 6.21
N PRO A 125 -10.16 31.24 5.62
CA PRO A 125 -11.22 30.60 6.39
C PRO A 125 -10.66 29.39 7.15
N LYS A 126 -11.20 29.17 8.35
CA LYS A 126 -10.81 28.06 9.19
C LYS A 126 -11.53 26.79 8.72
N THR A 127 -10.97 26.09 7.75
CA THR A 127 -11.54 24.88 7.16
C THR A 127 -10.98 23.61 7.81
N CYS A 128 -11.83 22.60 7.98
CA CYS A 128 -11.39 21.30 8.45
C CYS A 128 -10.55 20.62 7.35
N ARG A 129 -9.33 20.19 7.68
CA ARG A 129 -8.45 19.44 6.76
C ARG A 129 -9.13 18.20 6.16
N PHE A 130 -10.05 17.58 6.90
CA PHE A 130 -10.77 16.38 6.46
C PHE A 130 -12.03 16.69 5.66
N ASP A 131 -12.32 17.97 5.43
CA ASP A 131 -13.53 18.45 4.74
C ASP A 131 -14.83 17.98 5.41
N LEU A 132 -14.82 17.89 6.75
CA LEU A 132 -15.99 17.57 7.57
C LEU A 132 -16.54 18.85 8.20
N HIS A 133 -17.79 19.16 7.86
CA HIS A 133 -18.49 20.38 8.26
C HIS A 133 -19.99 20.12 8.35
N GLU A 134 -20.68 20.72 9.32
CA GLU A 134 -22.14 20.54 9.53
C GLU A 134 -22.98 20.91 8.29
N ASP A 135 -22.54 21.93 7.55
CA ASP A 135 -23.19 22.38 6.31
C ASP A 135 -23.02 21.42 5.12
N ASN A 136 -22.16 20.40 5.22
CA ASN A 136 -21.95 19.44 4.14
C ASN A 136 -23.14 18.48 4.08
N PHE A 137 -24.12 18.83 3.25
CA PHE A 137 -25.33 18.03 3.04
C PHE A 137 -25.62 17.85 1.55
N LYS A 138 -25.77 16.59 1.14
CA LYS A 138 -26.19 16.19 -0.22
C LYS A 138 -27.14 15.00 -0.11
N PRO A 139 -28.43 15.14 -0.42
CA PRO A 139 -29.42 14.11 -0.12
C PRO A 139 -29.31 12.87 -1.02
N THR A 140 -28.76 13.03 -2.23
CA THR A 140 -28.70 11.95 -3.24
C THR A 140 -27.35 11.92 -3.93
N SER A 141 -26.87 10.71 -4.21
CA SER A 141 -25.70 10.49 -5.04
C SER A 141 -26.00 10.82 -6.52
N SER A 142 -25.04 11.44 -7.20
CA SER A 142 -25.18 11.84 -8.61
C SER A 142 -23.84 11.83 -9.34
N PHE A 143 -23.87 11.78 -10.66
CA PHE A 143 -22.70 12.16 -11.47
C PHE A 143 -22.79 13.65 -11.84
N ASP A 144 -21.66 14.33 -11.80
CA ASP A 144 -21.52 15.67 -12.35
C ASP A 144 -21.53 15.60 -13.88
N ALA A 145 -22.40 16.38 -14.52
CA ALA A 145 -22.70 16.26 -15.95
C ALA A 145 -21.56 16.78 -16.85
N GLU A 146 -20.65 17.61 -16.32
CA GLU A 146 -19.56 18.21 -17.10
C GLU A 146 -18.26 17.42 -16.92
N THR A 147 -17.97 17.05 -15.67
CA THR A 147 -16.71 16.43 -15.28
C THR A 147 -16.79 14.90 -15.26
N GLY A 148 -17.99 14.34 -15.12
CA GLY A 148 -18.24 12.92 -14.93
C GLY A 148 -17.84 12.42 -13.54
N GLU A 149 -17.61 13.32 -12.58
CA GLU A 149 -17.23 12.97 -11.21
C GLU A 149 -18.43 12.47 -10.40
N ILE A 150 -18.19 11.50 -9.53
CA ILE A 150 -19.22 11.00 -8.61
C ILE A 150 -19.31 11.97 -7.43
N CYS A 151 -20.49 12.53 -7.23
CA CYS A 151 -20.85 13.23 -6.01
C CYS A 151 -21.71 12.32 -5.14
N LEU A 152 -21.13 11.74 -4.10
CA LEU A 152 -21.87 10.91 -3.16
C LEU A 152 -22.86 11.73 -2.34
N ARG A 153 -23.95 11.07 -1.96
CA ARG A 153 -24.81 11.45 -0.85
C ARG A 153 -23.96 11.74 0.39
N CYS A 154 -24.35 12.75 1.16
CA CYS A 154 -23.80 13.11 2.46
C CYS A 154 -24.98 13.56 3.33
N LEU A 155 -25.42 12.71 4.25
CA LEU A 155 -26.57 13.02 5.10
C LEU A 155 -26.18 13.69 6.42
N ASP A 156 -24.96 13.46 6.89
CA ASP A 156 -24.37 14.14 8.04
C ASP A 156 -22.90 14.48 7.73
N GLY A 157 -22.61 15.78 7.59
CA GLY A 157 -21.29 16.26 7.21
C GLY A 157 -20.20 16.16 8.29
N LEU A 158 -20.55 15.71 9.50
CA LEU A 158 -19.61 15.42 10.59
C LEU A 158 -19.38 13.92 10.79
N VAL A 159 -19.98 13.05 9.98
CA VAL A 159 -19.84 11.59 10.10
C VAL A 159 -18.98 11.09 8.95
N ASN A 160 -17.95 10.29 9.27
CA ASN A 160 -17.14 9.64 8.24
C ASN A 160 -18.00 8.68 7.41
N ASN A 161 -17.58 8.41 6.18
CA ASN A 161 -18.17 7.33 5.40
C ASN A 161 -17.77 5.98 6.04
N PHE A 162 -18.75 5.12 6.31
CA PHE A 162 -18.52 3.79 6.87
C PHE A 162 -19.40 2.74 6.20
N ASN A 163 -19.08 1.46 6.37
CA ASN A 163 -20.00 0.37 6.08
C ASN A 163 -20.56 -0.17 7.39
N ALA A 164 -21.88 -0.30 7.49
CA ALA A 164 -22.56 -0.72 8.71
C ALA A 164 -22.06 -2.07 9.22
N THR A 165 -22.03 -3.09 8.36
CA THR A 165 -21.58 -4.44 8.71
C THR A 165 -20.12 -4.47 9.16
N VAL A 166 -19.23 -3.70 8.50
CA VAL A 166 -17.83 -3.61 8.95
C VAL A 166 -17.76 -2.94 10.33
N LEU A 167 -18.56 -1.90 10.56
CA LEU A 167 -18.52 -1.17 11.82
C LEU A 167 -18.99 -2.06 12.97
N GLU A 168 -20.03 -2.87 12.78
CA GLU A 168 -20.49 -3.85 13.78
C GLU A 168 -19.42 -4.89 14.10
N ALA A 169 -18.73 -5.39 13.08
CA ALA A 169 -17.74 -6.45 13.24
C ALA A 169 -16.41 -5.95 13.81
N MET A 170 -15.93 -4.79 13.35
CA MET A 170 -14.63 -4.23 13.75
C MET A 170 -14.72 -3.29 14.95
N ARG A 171 -15.88 -2.67 15.18
CA ARG A 171 -16.19 -1.75 16.30
C ARG A 171 -15.14 -0.64 16.47
N CYS A 172 -14.59 -0.16 15.36
CA CYS A 172 -13.59 0.90 15.32
C CYS A 172 -13.92 1.92 14.24
N ASN A 173 -13.26 3.09 14.32
CA ASN A 173 -13.36 4.11 13.28
C ASN A 173 -12.93 3.54 11.91
N MET A 174 -13.59 4.00 10.85
CA MET A 174 -13.19 3.73 9.48
C MET A 174 -13.52 4.92 8.58
N ASP A 175 -12.93 4.91 7.39
CA ASP A 175 -13.28 5.86 6.33
C ASP A 175 -13.26 5.12 4.99
N ILE A 176 -14.43 4.65 4.57
CA ILE A 176 -14.58 3.94 3.30
C ILE A 176 -14.78 4.95 2.17
N LYS A 177 -13.99 4.82 1.10
CA LYS A 177 -14.11 5.67 -0.08
C LYS A 177 -14.11 4.83 -1.35
N PHE A 178 -15.07 5.11 -2.22
CA PHE A 178 -15.07 4.56 -3.57
C PHE A 178 -14.10 5.35 -4.45
N ILE A 179 -13.17 4.65 -5.11
CA ILE A 179 -12.24 5.25 -6.06
C ILE A 179 -12.94 5.28 -7.42
N GLY A 180 -13.69 6.35 -7.65
CA GLY A 180 -14.53 6.52 -8.83
C GLY A 180 -13.82 7.13 -10.02
N SER A 181 -14.45 8.12 -10.62
CA SER A 181 -13.99 8.82 -11.82
C SER A 181 -13.31 10.16 -11.50
N GLY A 182 -12.54 10.68 -12.47
CA GLY A 182 -12.07 12.07 -12.45
C GLY A 182 -10.81 12.32 -11.60
N ALA A 183 -10.63 13.57 -11.18
CA ALA A 183 -9.44 14.01 -10.47
C ALA A 183 -9.45 13.54 -9.01
N SER A 184 -10.63 13.46 -8.41
CA SER A 184 -10.83 12.94 -7.04
C SER A 184 -10.32 11.51 -6.88
N ALA A 185 -10.56 10.62 -7.86
CA ALA A 185 -10.06 9.26 -7.87
C ALA A 185 -8.53 9.20 -7.87
N LYS A 186 -7.87 10.03 -8.69
CA LYS A 186 -6.41 10.14 -8.70
C LYS A 186 -5.88 10.65 -7.36
N GLY A 187 -6.52 11.68 -6.80
CA GLY A 187 -6.16 12.23 -5.49
C GLY A 187 -6.22 11.18 -4.38
N ILE A 188 -7.29 10.37 -4.35
CA ILE A 188 -7.44 9.28 -3.37
C ILE A 188 -6.36 8.20 -3.58
N LEU A 189 -6.05 7.84 -4.82
CA LEU A 189 -4.98 6.87 -5.11
C LEU A 189 -3.62 7.36 -4.63
N TYR A 190 -3.25 8.61 -4.90
CA TYR A 190 -2.01 9.19 -4.38
C TYR A 190 -1.99 9.23 -2.86
N TYR A 191 -3.09 9.65 -2.24
CA TYR A 191 -3.22 9.67 -0.78
C TYR A 191 -3.01 8.27 -0.19
N ILE A 192 -3.76 7.26 -0.63
CA ILE A 192 -3.63 5.90 -0.09
C ILE A 192 -2.23 5.33 -0.36
N THR A 193 -1.67 5.59 -1.54
CA THR A 193 -0.30 5.16 -1.87
C THR A 193 0.71 5.76 -0.90
N ASP A 194 0.63 7.06 -0.58
CA ASP A 194 1.52 7.71 0.39
C ASP A 194 1.48 7.01 1.76
N TYR A 195 0.29 6.67 2.25
CA TYR A 195 0.14 5.93 3.51
C TYR A 195 0.66 4.49 3.45
N ILE A 196 0.38 3.76 2.35
CA ILE A 196 0.88 2.41 2.14
C ILE A 196 2.42 2.38 2.06
N THR A 197 3.01 3.38 1.40
CA THR A 197 4.46 3.48 1.17
C THR A 197 5.19 4.29 2.24
N LYS A 198 4.51 4.69 3.30
CA LYS A 198 5.06 5.59 4.31
C LYS A 198 6.24 4.92 5.02
N SER A 199 7.39 5.55 4.93
CA SER A 199 8.59 5.05 5.61
C SER A 199 8.39 5.07 7.13
N GLN A 200 8.65 3.93 7.77
CA GLN A 200 8.68 3.83 9.24
C GLN A 200 9.78 4.71 9.84
N LEU A 201 10.86 5.00 9.08
CA LEU A 201 11.96 5.85 9.52
C LEU A 201 11.99 7.15 8.70
N LYS A 202 11.84 8.28 9.37
CA LYS A 202 11.98 9.59 8.73
C LYS A 202 13.44 9.86 8.39
N THR A 203 13.70 10.43 7.22
CA THR A 203 15.05 10.66 6.69
C THR A 203 15.95 11.49 7.62
N HIS A 204 15.42 12.52 8.30
CA HIS A 204 16.21 13.32 9.24
C HIS A 204 16.66 12.52 10.47
N VAL A 205 15.86 11.54 10.92
CA VAL A 205 16.26 10.63 12.00
C VAL A 205 17.38 9.73 11.49
N ALA A 206 17.26 9.18 10.28
CA ALA A 206 18.31 8.37 9.66
C ALA A 206 19.64 9.16 9.53
N PHE A 207 19.60 10.42 9.10
CA PHE A 207 20.78 11.27 8.99
C PHE A 207 21.43 11.60 10.34
N ALA A 208 20.64 11.94 11.35
CA ALA A 208 21.16 12.17 12.70
C ALA A 208 21.84 10.91 13.26
N MET A 209 21.30 9.72 12.95
CA MET A 209 21.91 8.45 13.36
C MET A 209 23.19 8.13 12.59
N LEU A 210 23.24 8.42 11.29
CA LEU A 210 24.46 8.34 10.48
C LEU A 210 25.56 9.24 11.06
N GLU A 211 25.23 10.48 11.40
CA GLU A 211 26.15 11.40 12.03
C GLU A 211 26.68 10.85 13.37
N LEU A 212 25.79 10.30 14.21
CA LEU A 212 26.18 9.69 15.47
C LEU A 212 27.09 8.47 15.27
N ALA A 213 26.82 7.63 14.26
CA ALA A 213 27.63 6.47 13.94
C ALA A 213 29.02 6.86 13.45
N VAL A 214 29.12 7.90 12.61
CA VAL A 214 30.39 8.47 12.14
C VAL A 214 31.20 9.01 13.31
N LYS A 215 30.59 9.81 14.20
CA LYS A 215 31.24 10.30 15.43
C LYS A 215 31.78 9.14 16.29
N LYS A 216 31.02 8.05 16.43
CA LYS A 216 31.40 6.84 17.19
C LYS A 216 32.48 5.97 16.53
N LEU A 217 32.85 6.21 15.27
CA LEU A 217 33.96 5.51 14.60
C LEU A 217 35.30 6.23 14.77
N GLY A 218 35.31 7.48 15.26
CA GLY A 218 36.51 8.30 15.36
C GLY A 218 37.11 8.68 14.01
N GLU A 219 38.31 9.25 14.00
CA GLU A 219 39.04 9.55 12.76
C GLU A 219 39.57 8.26 12.08
N PHE A 220 39.73 8.29 10.76
CA PHE A 220 40.28 7.17 10.00
C PHE A 220 41.80 7.07 10.22
N ASN A 221 42.28 5.89 10.60
CA ASN A 221 43.72 5.62 10.72
C ASN A 221 44.19 4.70 9.56
N PRO A 222 44.93 5.21 8.56
CA PRO A 222 45.36 4.44 7.40
C PRO A 222 46.26 3.24 7.71
N ARG A 223 46.82 3.16 8.93
CA ARG A 223 47.73 2.08 9.36
C ARG A 223 47.00 0.94 10.08
N GLU A 224 45.82 1.19 10.64
CA GLU A 224 45.09 0.25 11.50
C GLU A 224 43.70 -0.08 10.94
N ASP A 225 43.10 0.82 10.17
CA ASP A 225 41.76 0.64 9.64
C ASP A 225 41.79 0.05 8.22
N ASP A 226 41.27 -1.17 8.10
CA ASP A 226 40.83 -1.68 6.81
C ASP A 226 39.52 -0.98 6.41
N ILE A 227 39.48 -0.41 5.21
CA ILE A 227 38.34 0.37 4.68
C ILE A 227 37.06 -0.48 4.69
N SER A 228 37.14 -1.76 4.32
CA SER A 228 35.98 -2.66 4.27
C SER A 228 35.47 -2.99 5.67
N VAL A 229 36.37 -3.21 6.63
CA VAL A 229 36.02 -3.47 8.03
C VAL A 229 35.42 -2.24 8.67
N ARG A 230 35.98 -1.05 8.39
CA ARG A 230 35.47 0.23 8.89
C ARG A 230 34.10 0.56 8.31
N ALA A 231 33.88 0.34 7.01
CA ALA A 231 32.57 0.49 6.38
C ALA A 231 31.52 -0.45 7.00
N LYS A 232 31.86 -1.74 7.22
CA LYS A 232 30.97 -2.68 7.93
C LYS A 232 30.64 -2.20 9.35
N LYS A 233 31.64 -1.76 10.11
CA LYS A 233 31.43 -1.20 11.46
C LYS A 233 30.55 0.05 11.44
N MET A 234 30.68 0.88 10.40
CA MET A 234 29.82 2.06 10.21
C MET A 234 28.37 1.66 9.99
N LEU A 235 28.11 0.76 9.05
CA LEU A 235 26.76 0.27 8.76
C LEU A 235 26.13 -0.39 9.99
N GLN A 236 26.89 -1.22 10.71
CA GLN A 236 26.42 -1.83 11.96
C GLN A 236 26.09 -0.79 13.04
N LYS A 237 26.95 0.20 13.27
CA LYS A 237 26.69 1.26 14.25
C LYS A 237 25.48 2.11 13.86
N CYS A 238 25.32 2.43 12.57
CA CYS A 238 24.11 3.08 12.06
C CYS A 238 22.88 2.22 12.34
N ALA A 239 22.90 0.93 12.00
CA ALA A 239 21.78 0.01 12.21
C ALA A 239 21.39 -0.11 13.69
N TYR A 240 22.36 -0.31 14.58
CA TYR A 240 22.08 -0.37 16.02
C TYR A 240 21.56 0.95 16.57
N ALA A 241 22.08 2.09 16.11
CA ALA A 241 21.56 3.39 16.49
C ALA A 241 20.11 3.57 16.03
N MET A 242 19.80 3.20 14.78
CA MET A 242 18.44 3.22 14.22
C MET A 242 17.46 2.39 15.05
N ILE A 243 17.80 1.15 15.39
CA ILE A 243 16.94 0.28 16.20
C ILE A 243 16.78 0.83 17.63
N SER A 244 17.87 1.30 18.26
CA SER A 244 17.86 1.74 19.65
C SER A 244 17.07 3.02 19.92
N GLN A 245 16.88 3.85 18.89
CA GLN A 245 16.17 5.12 18.99
C GLN A 245 14.76 5.04 18.40
N GLN A 246 14.35 3.86 17.91
CA GLN A 246 13.02 3.67 17.37
C GLN A 246 12.03 3.48 18.52
N GLU A 247 11.23 4.50 18.79
CA GLU A 247 10.07 4.39 19.67
C GLU A 247 8.94 3.64 18.95
N LEU A 248 8.47 2.56 19.54
CA LEU A 248 7.34 1.77 19.07
C LEU A 248 6.18 1.88 20.06
N SER A 249 4.95 1.93 19.54
CA SER A 249 3.79 1.92 20.43
C SER A 249 3.61 0.57 21.09
N ALA A 250 3.00 0.54 22.28
CA ALA A 250 2.69 -0.71 22.97
C ALA A 250 1.86 -1.67 22.09
N GLN A 251 0.95 -1.12 21.29
CA GLN A 251 0.12 -1.89 20.36
C GLN A 251 0.94 -2.51 19.21
N GLN A 252 1.91 -1.77 18.65
CA GLN A 252 2.82 -2.34 17.63
C GLN A 252 3.67 -3.45 18.21
N VAL A 253 4.24 -3.23 19.39
CA VAL A 253 5.06 -4.24 20.07
C VAL A 253 4.22 -5.49 20.34
N ALA A 254 3.00 -5.33 20.86
CA ALA A 254 2.08 -6.45 21.05
C ALA A 254 1.76 -7.17 19.74
N SER A 255 1.48 -6.44 18.66
CA SER A 255 1.24 -7.02 17.33
C SER A 255 2.42 -7.88 16.85
N TYR A 256 3.65 -7.37 16.97
CA TYR A 256 4.85 -8.11 16.58
C TYR A 256 5.12 -9.32 17.48
N LEU A 257 4.92 -9.20 18.80
CA LEU A 257 5.09 -10.32 19.73
C LEU A 257 4.05 -11.44 19.52
N MET A 258 2.87 -11.08 19.03
CA MET A 258 1.80 -12.02 18.68
C MET A 258 1.93 -12.56 17.24
N ASP A 259 3.03 -12.24 16.55
CA ASP A 259 3.29 -12.63 15.16
C ASP A 259 2.15 -12.25 14.20
N PHE A 260 1.57 -11.07 14.43
CA PHE A 260 0.58 -10.51 13.52
C PHE A 260 1.28 -9.81 12.36
N GLU A 261 0.88 -10.17 11.15
CA GLU A 261 1.29 -9.52 9.92
C GLU A 261 0.92 -8.02 9.93
N ASP A 262 1.84 -7.20 9.41
CA ASP A 262 1.66 -5.76 9.22
C ASP A 262 1.27 -5.40 7.78
N HIS A 263 1.19 -6.38 6.88
CA HIS A 263 0.73 -6.21 5.52
C HIS A 263 -0.03 -7.44 5.05
N PHE A 264 -1.02 -7.23 4.18
CA PHE A 264 -1.91 -8.26 3.67
C PHE A 264 -2.04 -8.11 2.17
N THR A 265 -1.67 -9.13 1.42
CA THR A 265 -1.77 -9.12 -0.03
C THR A 265 -2.54 -10.32 -0.55
N SER A 266 -3.23 -10.10 -1.67
CA SER A 266 -3.88 -11.16 -2.45
C SER A 266 -2.95 -11.74 -3.53
N HIS A 267 -1.93 -10.97 -3.93
CA HIS A 267 -1.01 -11.29 -5.01
C HIS A 267 0.43 -11.11 -4.55
N THR A 268 1.35 -11.72 -5.29
CA THR A 268 2.79 -11.45 -5.17
C THR A 268 3.15 -10.28 -6.08
N TYR A 269 3.97 -9.36 -5.57
CA TYR A 269 4.41 -8.19 -6.32
C TYR A 269 5.91 -8.27 -6.62
N ARG A 270 6.33 -7.60 -7.70
CA ARG A 270 7.75 -7.41 -8.02
C ARG A 270 8.11 -5.95 -7.89
N ASN A 271 9.27 -5.69 -7.31
CA ASN A 271 9.78 -4.32 -7.16
C ASN A 271 10.22 -3.78 -8.52
N LEU A 272 9.69 -2.61 -8.89
CA LEU A 272 10.16 -1.80 -10.00
C LEU A 272 10.95 -0.62 -9.43
N TYR A 273 12.26 -0.57 -9.69
CA TYR A 273 13.10 0.53 -9.25
C TYR A 273 13.02 1.70 -10.25
N TRP A 274 11.89 2.42 -10.20
CA TRP A 274 11.49 3.40 -11.21
C TRP A 274 12.51 4.53 -11.45
N THR A 275 13.17 5.03 -10.40
CA THR A 275 14.08 6.19 -10.48
C THR A 275 15.19 6.01 -11.52
N ALA A 276 15.72 4.79 -11.69
CA ALA A 276 16.73 4.52 -12.70
C ALA A 276 16.18 4.67 -14.13
N PHE A 277 14.96 4.18 -14.37
CA PHE A 277 14.27 4.33 -15.65
C PHE A 277 13.89 5.79 -15.93
N GLU A 278 13.36 6.48 -14.92
CA GLU A 278 13.02 7.90 -15.00
C GLU A 278 14.23 8.77 -15.34
N ASN A 279 15.35 8.58 -14.64
CA ASN A 279 16.59 9.30 -14.92
C ASN A 279 17.10 9.04 -16.34
N PHE A 280 17.01 7.80 -16.81
CA PHE A 280 17.37 7.45 -18.18
C PHE A 280 16.46 8.15 -19.20
N ILE A 281 15.13 8.09 -19.01
CA ILE A 281 14.16 8.75 -19.88
C ILE A 281 14.39 10.26 -19.88
N ASN A 282 14.61 10.89 -18.72
CA ASN A 282 14.87 12.33 -18.63
C ASN A 282 16.18 12.73 -19.32
N LYS A 283 17.19 11.86 -19.35
CA LYS A 283 18.44 12.11 -20.10
C LYS A 283 18.21 12.04 -21.61
N GLU A 284 17.47 11.04 -22.10
CA GLU A 284 17.23 10.80 -23.53
C GLU A 284 16.12 11.67 -24.13
N LEU A 285 15.06 11.91 -23.35
CA LEU A 285 13.80 12.54 -23.72
C LEU A 285 13.37 13.50 -22.60
N LYS A 286 14.02 14.67 -22.53
CA LYS A 286 13.65 15.71 -21.57
C LYS A 286 12.20 16.14 -21.79
N SER A 287 11.32 15.85 -20.83
CA SER A 287 9.93 16.32 -20.86
C SER A 287 9.91 17.85 -20.76
N PRO A 288 9.36 18.57 -21.77
CA PRO A 288 9.25 20.02 -21.73
C PRO A 288 8.41 20.53 -20.54
N GLU A 289 7.45 19.73 -20.08
CA GLU A 289 6.51 20.04 -18.99
C GLU A 289 7.17 19.93 -17.60
N CYS A 290 8.14 19.03 -17.43
CA CYS A 290 8.85 18.83 -16.16
C CYS A 290 10.05 19.78 -16.01
N TYR A 291 10.61 20.22 -17.14
CA TYR A 291 11.77 21.12 -17.18
C TYR A 291 11.48 22.31 -18.10
N PRO A 292 10.57 23.22 -17.72
CA PRO A 292 10.31 24.42 -18.49
C PRO A 292 11.62 25.20 -18.68
N SER A 293 11.91 25.58 -19.92
CA SER A 293 12.99 26.52 -20.23
C SER A 293 12.81 27.76 -19.36
N LYS A 294 13.89 28.27 -18.76
CA LYS A 294 13.91 29.42 -17.83
C LYS A 294 13.35 30.75 -18.38
N ASN A 295 12.71 30.74 -19.55
CA ASN A 295 12.18 31.91 -20.24
C ASN A 295 10.65 32.07 -20.20
N ASP A 296 9.89 31.15 -19.59
CA ASP A 296 8.43 31.33 -19.45
C ASP A 296 8.04 31.58 -17.98
N ASP A 297 7.97 32.86 -17.62
CA ASP A 297 7.29 33.33 -16.41
C ASP A 297 5.78 33.12 -16.56
N SER A 298 5.27 31.97 -16.09
CA SER A 298 3.86 31.81 -15.77
C SER A 298 3.69 31.20 -14.37
N SER A 299 3.24 32.06 -13.47
CA SER A 299 3.29 31.94 -12.02
C SER A 299 2.16 31.10 -11.40
N PHE A 300 1.80 29.95 -11.96
CA PHE A 300 0.57 29.23 -11.56
C PHE A 300 0.71 27.84 -10.91
N LEU A 301 1.92 27.34 -10.60
CA LEU A 301 2.07 26.02 -9.94
C LEU A 301 3.15 25.99 -8.84
N ASN A 302 3.15 26.95 -7.92
CA ASN A 302 4.15 27.00 -6.84
C ASN A 302 3.80 26.23 -5.55
N ASP A 303 2.68 25.50 -5.48
CA ASP A 303 2.29 24.77 -4.25
C ASP A 303 2.56 23.24 -4.29
N LEU A 304 3.18 22.74 -5.36
CA LEU A 304 3.73 21.37 -5.43
C LEU A 304 5.26 21.37 -5.59
N ALA A 305 5.92 22.50 -5.33
CA ALA A 305 7.38 22.57 -5.38
C ALA A 305 7.97 21.56 -4.38
N GLU A 306 8.51 20.47 -4.92
CA GLU A 306 9.52 19.68 -4.22
C GLU A 306 10.55 20.63 -3.62
N PRO A 307 11.09 20.34 -2.42
CA PRO A 307 12.18 21.15 -1.88
C PRO A 307 13.28 21.25 -2.94
N GLN A 308 13.57 22.49 -3.38
CA GLN A 308 14.57 22.86 -4.40
C GLN A 308 16.03 22.52 -3.99
N ASN A 309 16.21 21.59 -3.05
CA ASN A 309 17.47 20.99 -2.67
C ASN A 309 17.50 19.53 -3.14
N ALA A 310 17.10 19.26 -4.38
CA ALA A 310 17.64 18.11 -5.09
C ALA A 310 19.15 18.37 -5.20
N VAL A 311 19.90 17.79 -4.27
CA VAL A 311 21.35 17.69 -4.40
C VAL A 311 21.57 17.05 -5.76
N ASP A 312 22.31 17.73 -6.63
CA ASP A 312 22.81 17.18 -7.89
C ASP A 312 23.71 16.00 -7.50
N VAL A 313 23.10 14.81 -7.35
CA VAL A 313 23.83 13.57 -7.08
C VAL A 313 24.52 13.24 -8.39
N GLY A 314 25.86 13.33 -8.36
CA GLY A 314 26.70 13.17 -9.54
C GLY A 314 26.41 11.91 -10.36
N ASP A 315 26.87 11.97 -11.60
CA ASP A 315 26.62 11.12 -12.79
C ASP A 315 26.84 9.59 -12.68
N ASP A 316 26.84 8.98 -11.49
CA ASP A 316 27.15 7.57 -11.27
C ASP A 316 26.08 6.81 -10.45
N ASP A 317 24.82 7.21 -10.54
CA ASP A 317 23.64 6.49 -10.01
C ASP A 317 23.37 5.18 -10.78
N ARG A 318 24.32 4.26 -10.73
CA ARG A 318 24.08 2.87 -11.12
C ARG A 318 23.30 2.22 -9.99
N GLU A 319 22.03 1.95 -10.24
CA GLU A 319 21.23 1.06 -9.41
C GLU A 319 21.97 -0.30 -9.31
N ILE A 320 22.55 -0.58 -8.13
CA ILE A 320 23.19 -1.87 -7.84
C ILE A 320 22.30 -2.61 -6.86
N ARG A 321 21.57 -3.60 -7.38
CA ARG A 321 20.91 -4.60 -6.54
C ARG A 321 21.99 -5.47 -5.89
N VAL A 322 21.83 -5.77 -4.61
CA VAL A 322 22.75 -6.59 -3.84
C VAL A 322 22.00 -7.81 -3.33
N GLY A 323 22.57 -8.99 -3.49
CA GLY A 323 22.01 -10.25 -3.02
C GLY A 323 23.08 -11.12 -2.37
N PHE A 324 22.71 -12.35 -2.04
CA PHE A 324 23.63 -13.37 -1.54
C PHE A 324 23.80 -14.47 -2.59
N ASP A 325 25.01 -15.00 -2.74
CA ASP A 325 25.20 -16.23 -3.50
C ASP A 325 24.85 -17.47 -2.66
N GLY A 326 24.91 -18.67 -3.27
CA GLY A 326 24.64 -19.93 -2.60
C GLY A 326 25.61 -20.28 -1.46
N THR A 327 26.64 -19.45 -1.22
CA THR A 327 27.58 -19.56 -0.10
C THR A 327 27.38 -18.48 0.97
N GLY A 328 26.35 -17.64 0.82
CA GLY A 328 26.06 -16.54 1.73
C GLY A 328 26.94 -15.30 1.55
N ASN A 329 27.71 -15.20 0.45
CA ASN A 329 28.52 -14.02 0.16
C ASN A 329 27.71 -12.95 -0.55
N LEU A 330 27.95 -11.70 -0.19
CA LEU A 330 27.30 -10.54 -0.79
C LEU A 330 27.75 -10.37 -2.25
N VAL A 331 26.81 -10.37 -3.19
CA VAL A 331 27.06 -10.24 -4.64
C VAL A 331 26.19 -9.15 -5.26
N SER A 332 26.75 -8.43 -6.24
CA SER A 332 25.97 -7.50 -7.07
C SER A 332 25.10 -8.28 -8.05
N MET A 333 23.79 -8.01 -8.04
CA MET A 333 22.77 -8.62 -8.90
C MET A 333 22.48 -7.82 -10.19
N GLY A 334 23.04 -6.60 -10.31
CA GLY A 334 22.91 -5.72 -11.48
C GLY A 334 21.66 -4.84 -11.48
N SER A 335 21.54 -3.98 -12.51
CA SER A 335 20.47 -2.98 -12.66
C SER A 335 19.31 -3.50 -13.51
N GLN A 336 18.06 -3.22 -13.10
CA GLN A 336 16.87 -3.55 -13.89
C GLN A 336 16.87 -2.83 -15.25
N LEU A 337 17.31 -1.57 -15.26
CA LEU A 337 17.42 -0.78 -16.48
C LEU A 337 18.41 -1.43 -17.47
N ALA A 338 19.60 -1.80 -17.00
CA ALA A 338 20.61 -2.43 -17.85
C ALA A 338 20.14 -3.78 -18.40
N ASP A 339 19.45 -4.57 -17.58
CA ASP A 339 18.87 -5.84 -17.99
C ASP A 339 17.80 -5.64 -19.07
N TYR A 340 16.93 -4.63 -18.92
CA TYR A 340 15.92 -4.31 -19.92
C TYR A 340 16.53 -3.76 -21.23
N GLN A 341 17.52 -2.87 -21.15
CA GLN A 341 18.20 -2.32 -22.35
C GLN A 341 18.93 -3.39 -23.15
N ARG A 342 19.50 -4.38 -22.47
CA ARG A 342 20.31 -5.45 -23.07
C ARG A 342 19.55 -6.76 -23.23
N ARG A 343 18.21 -6.72 -23.14
CA ARG A 343 17.36 -7.88 -23.36
C ARG A 343 17.56 -8.42 -24.78
N GLY A 344 17.48 -9.74 -24.94
CA GLY A 344 17.62 -10.37 -26.24
C GLY A 344 16.49 -9.99 -27.21
N ASP A 345 16.71 -10.23 -28.50
CA ASP A 345 15.78 -9.85 -29.57
C ASP A 345 14.38 -10.46 -29.39
N GLU A 346 14.28 -11.64 -28.77
CA GLU A 346 13.01 -12.30 -28.43
C GLU A 346 12.13 -11.48 -27.47
N LEU A 347 12.75 -10.62 -26.64
CA LEU A 347 12.05 -9.74 -25.69
C LEU A 347 11.96 -8.29 -26.19
N SER A 348 12.30 -8.03 -27.46
CA SER A 348 12.32 -6.68 -28.04
C SER A 348 10.97 -5.97 -27.93
N ASN A 349 9.87 -6.71 -28.14
CA ASN A 349 8.50 -6.21 -28.09
C ASN A 349 7.88 -6.24 -26.68
N THR A 350 8.61 -6.71 -25.67
CA THR A 350 8.14 -6.76 -24.29
C THR A 350 8.25 -5.37 -23.66
N SER A 351 7.17 -4.90 -23.02
CA SER A 351 7.18 -3.63 -22.28
C SER A 351 8.04 -3.73 -21.01
N VAL A 352 8.43 -2.61 -20.41
CA VAL A 352 9.14 -2.60 -19.12
C VAL A 352 8.34 -3.33 -18.05
N TRP A 353 7.02 -3.10 -18.01
CA TRP A 353 6.11 -3.73 -17.07
C TRP A 353 6.11 -5.25 -17.21
N ASP A 354 5.92 -5.76 -18.43
CA ASP A 354 5.88 -7.20 -18.69
C ASP A 354 7.25 -7.84 -18.43
N PHE A 355 8.33 -7.15 -18.78
CA PHE A 355 9.68 -7.64 -18.54
C PHE A 355 9.94 -7.80 -17.04
N ILE A 356 9.65 -6.80 -16.22
CA ILE A 356 9.87 -6.88 -14.78
C ILE A 356 8.94 -7.91 -14.12
N SER A 357 7.68 -7.99 -14.56
CA SER A 357 6.69 -8.89 -13.97
C SER A 357 6.88 -10.36 -14.33
N GLN A 358 7.37 -10.66 -15.53
CA GLN A 358 7.37 -12.03 -16.09
C GLN A 358 8.76 -12.62 -16.34
N VAL A 359 9.83 -11.83 -16.32
CA VAL A 359 11.18 -12.32 -16.67
C VAL A 359 12.02 -12.55 -15.42
N ASP A 360 12.64 -13.74 -15.34
CA ASP A 360 13.61 -14.08 -14.31
C ASP A 360 15.03 -14.20 -14.87
N LYS A 361 15.97 -13.59 -14.16
CA LYS A 361 17.38 -13.63 -14.48
C LYS A 361 18.03 -14.79 -13.76
N VAL A 362 18.31 -15.86 -14.49
CA VAL A 362 19.01 -17.03 -13.97
C VAL A 362 20.48 -17.02 -14.35
N LYS A 363 21.35 -17.51 -13.46
CA LYS A 363 22.76 -17.76 -13.83
C LYS A 363 22.79 -18.92 -14.82
N LYS A 364 23.49 -18.75 -15.92
CA LYS A 364 23.73 -19.86 -16.86
C LYS A 364 24.54 -20.94 -16.13
N SER A 365 23.93 -22.12 -15.90
CA SER A 365 24.66 -23.26 -15.35
C SER A 365 25.83 -23.58 -16.29
N THR A 366 27.04 -23.56 -15.76
CA THR A 366 28.22 -24.05 -16.47
C THR A 366 28.30 -25.57 -16.34
N ASP A 367 27.28 -26.28 -16.82
CA ASP A 367 27.45 -27.70 -17.08
C ASP A 367 28.32 -27.85 -18.32
N ARG A 368 29.60 -28.13 -18.06
CA ARG A 368 30.53 -28.67 -19.05
C ARG A 368 30.05 -30.07 -19.45
N ARG A 369 29.03 -30.17 -20.31
CA ARG A 369 28.92 -31.35 -21.18
C ARG A 369 29.99 -31.21 -22.25
N SER A 370 31.08 -31.94 -22.03
CA SER A 370 32.11 -32.20 -23.03
C SER A 370 31.44 -32.57 -24.36
N HIS A 371 31.64 -31.74 -25.38
CA HIS A 371 31.39 -32.13 -26.77
C HIS A 371 32.21 -33.39 -27.06
N LYS A 372 31.55 -34.55 -27.12
CA LYS A 372 31.93 -35.61 -28.05
C LYS A 372 31.00 -35.47 -29.25
N SER A 373 31.63 -35.22 -30.40
CA SER A 373 31.06 -35.33 -31.72
C SER A 373 30.36 -36.67 -31.94
N GLY A 374 29.16 -36.66 -32.53
CA GLY A 374 28.54 -37.85 -33.10
C GLY A 374 27.02 -37.86 -33.03
N ASP A 375 26.42 -37.68 -34.21
CA ASP A 375 25.07 -38.05 -34.66
C ASP A 375 23.83 -37.28 -34.21
N GLU A 376 23.11 -36.86 -35.26
CA GLU A 376 21.72 -36.41 -35.30
C GLU A 376 20.81 -37.44 -34.62
N GLN A 377 20.10 -37.01 -33.58
CA GLN A 377 18.77 -37.51 -33.26
C GLN A 377 18.05 -36.46 -32.38
N THR A 378 16.97 -35.93 -32.93
CA THR A 378 15.93 -35.17 -32.22
C THR A 378 15.39 -35.98 -31.04
N PRO A 379 15.28 -35.44 -29.82
CA PRO A 379 14.42 -36.01 -28.81
C PRO A 379 13.07 -35.29 -28.77
N GLU A 380 12.04 -36.12 -28.77
CA GLU A 380 10.64 -35.81 -28.51
C GLU A 380 10.44 -35.22 -27.12
N ASN A 381 9.32 -34.51 -26.97
CA ASN A 381 8.79 -34.01 -25.71
C ASN A 381 8.66 -35.12 -24.66
N ASP A 382 9.36 -34.98 -23.53
CA ASP A 382 8.97 -35.60 -22.27
C ASP A 382 8.78 -34.49 -21.23
N PHE A 383 7.52 -34.10 -21.05
CA PHE A 383 7.05 -33.42 -19.85
C PHE A 383 7.07 -34.44 -18.72
N GLN A 384 7.98 -34.28 -17.75
CA GLN A 384 7.83 -34.87 -16.44
C GLN A 384 7.40 -33.77 -15.48
N GLU A 385 6.16 -33.89 -15.00
CA GLU A 385 5.62 -33.15 -13.86
C GLU A 385 6.48 -33.48 -12.63
N GLU A 386 7.19 -32.48 -12.09
CA GLU A 386 7.67 -32.55 -10.71
C GLU A 386 6.57 -32.01 -9.79
N GLU A 387 5.88 -32.97 -9.17
CA GLU A 387 5.09 -32.82 -7.95
C GLU A 387 5.89 -32.06 -6.88
N LEU A 388 5.46 -30.85 -6.54
CA LEU A 388 5.89 -30.18 -5.32
C LEU A 388 5.19 -30.84 -4.13
N VAL A 389 5.93 -31.75 -3.49
CA VAL A 389 5.63 -32.38 -2.21
C VAL A 389 5.33 -31.28 -1.18
N GLY A 390 4.10 -31.30 -0.66
CA GLY A 390 3.70 -30.50 0.48
C GLY A 390 4.39 -30.99 1.75
N ASP A 391 4.96 -30.07 2.51
CA ASP A 391 5.41 -30.31 3.87
C ASP A 391 4.18 -30.67 4.74
N GLN A 392 3.99 -31.96 4.96
CA GLN A 392 3.25 -32.49 6.09
C GLN A 392 4.16 -32.42 7.32
N LEU A 393 3.88 -31.48 8.22
CA LEU A 393 4.31 -31.62 9.61
C LEU A 393 3.17 -32.25 10.42
N LEU A 394 3.53 -33.40 10.97
CA LEU A 394 2.73 -34.34 11.74
C LEU A 394 2.19 -33.71 13.03
N ASP A 395 0.88 -33.88 13.24
CA ASP A 395 0.26 -34.04 14.55
C ASP A 395 0.82 -35.29 15.23
N ASP A 396 1.17 -35.17 16.53
CA ASP A 396 0.76 -36.11 17.58
C ASP A 396 1.46 -35.77 18.91
N ALA A 397 0.68 -35.38 19.93
CA ALA A 397 0.73 -35.98 21.27
C ALA A 397 -0.31 -35.39 22.22
N ALA A 398 -1.39 -36.17 22.38
CA ALA A 398 -1.99 -36.62 23.65
C ALA A 398 -2.45 -35.60 24.72
N ALA A 399 -3.78 -35.63 24.87
CA ALA A 399 -4.58 -35.54 26.09
C ALA A 399 -3.88 -35.80 27.43
N GLU A 400 -4.17 -34.92 28.40
CA GLU A 400 -4.42 -35.29 29.80
C GLU A 400 -5.38 -34.24 30.41
N GLU A 401 -6.56 -34.69 30.83
CA GLU A 401 -7.46 -33.96 31.73
C GLU A 401 -6.83 -33.85 33.13
N PRO A 402 -7.33 -32.92 33.96
CA PRO A 402 -7.94 -33.43 35.18
C PRO A 402 -9.26 -32.74 35.55
N GLU A 403 -10.25 -33.56 35.88
CA GLU A 403 -11.34 -33.19 36.79
C GLU A 403 -10.77 -32.87 38.18
N GLY A 404 -11.34 -31.84 38.82
CA GLY A 404 -11.03 -31.49 40.21
C GLY A 404 -11.83 -30.29 40.72
N ASN A 405 -13.09 -30.52 41.08
CA ASN A 405 -13.93 -29.63 41.89
C ASN A 405 -13.20 -29.07 43.12
N LEU A 406 -13.45 -27.80 43.48
CA LEU A 406 -13.90 -27.34 44.82
C LEU A 406 -14.01 -25.80 44.89
N ASN A 407 -15.26 -25.35 45.05
CA ASN A 407 -15.78 -24.28 45.91
C ASN A 407 -15.18 -22.85 45.99
N ASP A 408 -16.15 -21.93 46.02
CA ASP A 408 -16.32 -20.73 46.86
C ASP A 408 -16.04 -19.33 46.29
N GLY A 409 -17.15 -18.54 46.26
CA GLY A 409 -17.30 -17.11 46.55
C GLY A 409 -16.40 -16.11 45.80
N SER A 410 -16.88 -15.00 45.23
CA SER A 410 -17.88 -14.08 45.74
C SER A 410 -17.79 -12.77 44.93
N LEU A 411 -18.94 -12.11 44.75
CA LEU A 411 -19.19 -10.66 44.62
C LEU A 411 -18.46 -9.86 43.51
N LEU A 412 -19.21 -9.34 42.52
CA LEU A 412 -19.89 -8.03 42.52
C LEU A 412 -18.93 -6.82 42.58
N ALA A 413 -18.74 -6.15 41.44
CA ALA A 413 -19.06 -4.73 41.19
C ALA A 413 -18.81 -4.40 39.71
#